data_AF-A0A379TYV1-F1
#
_entry.id   AF-A0A379TYV1-F1
#
_cell.length_a   1.000
_cell.length_b   1.000
_cell.length_c   1.000
_cell.angle_alpha   90.00
_cell.angle_beta   90.00
_cell.angle_gamma   90.00
#
_symmetry.space_group_name_H-M   'P 1'
#
loop_
_entity.id
_entity.type
_entity.pdbx_description
1 polymer ?
#
loop_
_entity_poly.entity_id
_entity_poly.type
_entity_poly.pdbx_seq_one_letter_code
_entity_poly.pdbx_strand_id
1 'polypeptide(L)'
;MGHYPAIDVLATLSRVFPVVTSHGHRQLAITLRRHLALYQEVELLIRIGEYQRGVDIAADKAIDTYPNICTFLRQNKDEVCGPELLIEKLQQILTE
;
A
#
# COMPACT_ATOMS: atom_id res chain seq x y z
N MET A 1 -2.18 7.22 -17.20
CA MET A 1 -0.73 7.43 -16.97
C MET A 1 -0.59 8.60 -16.00
N GLY A 2 -0.04 8.41 -14.81
CA GLY A 2 0.04 9.50 -13.82
C GLY A 2 0.24 9.06 -12.38
N HIS A 3 1.19 8.14 -12.10
CA HIS A 3 1.60 7.82 -10.73
C HIS A 3 2.92 8.50 -10.44
N TYR A 4 2.88 9.60 -9.67
CA TYR A 4 4.06 10.35 -9.28
C TYR A 4 4.08 10.54 -7.76
N PRO A 5 5.21 10.29 -7.09
CA PRO A 5 6.45 9.70 -7.63
C PRO A 5 6.24 8.27 -8.21
N ALA A 6 7.02 7.91 -9.23
CA ALA A 6 6.93 6.60 -9.90
C ALA A 6 7.77 5.54 -9.16
N ILE A 7 7.53 5.40 -7.84
CA ILE A 7 8.27 4.49 -6.97
C ILE A 7 7.62 3.10 -7.01
N ASP A 8 8.40 2.09 -7.35
CA ASP A 8 8.01 0.69 -7.13
C ASP A 8 8.30 0.31 -5.66
N VAL A 9 7.24 0.28 -4.85
CA VAL A 9 7.31 0.01 -3.41
C VAL A 9 7.75 -1.42 -3.10
N LEU A 10 7.40 -2.39 -3.94
CA LEU A 10 7.75 -3.79 -3.74
C LEU A 10 9.21 -4.06 -4.12
N ALA A 11 9.72 -3.37 -5.14
CA ALA A 11 11.13 -3.42 -5.53
C ALA A 11 12.06 -2.53 -4.68
N THR A 12 11.52 -1.56 -3.92
CA THR A 12 12.32 -0.65 -3.09
C THR A 12 12.53 -1.19 -1.67
N LEU A 13 13.75 -1.04 -1.14
CA LEU A 13 14.09 -1.43 0.22
C LEU A 13 15.08 -0.45 0.86
N SER A 14 14.88 -0.14 2.14
CA SER A 14 15.85 0.59 2.97
C SER A 14 16.41 -0.33 4.07
N ARG A 15 17.74 -0.51 4.08
CA ARG A 15 18.41 -1.42 5.04
C ARG A 15 18.36 -0.92 6.48
N VAL A 16 18.26 0.40 6.68
CA VAL A 16 18.19 1.02 8.00
C VAL A 16 16.76 1.11 8.54
N PHE A 17 15.74 0.86 7.70
CA PHE A 17 14.33 0.95 8.07
C PHE A 17 13.99 0.25 9.39
N PRO A 18 14.47 -0.98 9.69
CA PRO A 18 14.13 -1.65 10.94
C PRO A 18 14.64 -0.91 12.19
N VAL A 19 15.73 -0.15 12.07
CA VAL A 19 16.42 0.52 13.19
C VAL A 19 15.86 1.92 13.43
N VAL A 20 15.41 2.60 12.38
CA VAL A 20 14.98 4.01 12.46
C VAL A 20 13.47 4.20 12.61
N THR A 21 12.69 3.12 12.67
CA THR A 21 11.22 3.18 12.78
C THR A 21 10.71 2.54 14.07
N SER A 22 9.55 3.00 14.54
CA SER A 22 8.86 2.39 15.67
C SER A 22 8.26 1.04 15.30
N HIS A 23 7.91 0.22 16.29
CA HIS A 23 7.25 -1.06 16.03
C HIS A 23 5.91 -0.89 15.29
N GLY A 24 5.09 0.10 15.69
CA GLY A 24 3.81 0.39 15.04
C GLY A 24 3.98 0.79 13.57
N HIS A 25 4.95 1.66 13.25
CA HIS A 25 5.26 2.04 11.88
C HIS A 25 5.67 0.82 11.04
N ARG A 26 6.56 -0.04 11.57
CA ARG A 26 6.95 -1.27 10.86
C ARG A 26 5.76 -2.16 10.54
N GLN A 27 4.82 -2.31 11.47
CA GLN A 27 3.65 -3.15 11.27
C GLN A 27 2.74 -2.60 10.16
N LEU A 28 2.50 -1.29 10.14
CA LEU A 28 1.73 -0.62 9.08
C LEU A 28 2.41 -0.82 7.71
N ALA A 29 3.73 -0.62 7.63
CA ALA A 29 4.48 -0.80 6.39
C ALA A 29 4.43 -2.25 5.86
N ILE A 30 4.53 -3.25 6.76
CA ILE A 30 4.40 -4.66 6.39
C ILE A 30 3.00 -4.95 5.84
N THR A 31 1.94 -4.46 6.51
CA THR A 31 0.56 -4.62 6.05
C THR A 31 0.32 -3.98 4.68
N LEU A 32 0.80 -2.74 4.47
CA LEU A 32 0.70 -2.06 3.18
C LEU A 32 1.37 -2.86 2.06
N ARG A 33 2.61 -3.33 2.30
CA ARG A 33 3.34 -4.15 1.31
C ARG A 33 2.63 -5.47 1.03
N ARG A 34 2.02 -6.09 2.04
CA ARG A 34 1.23 -7.32 1.86
C ARG A 34 0.01 -7.08 0.96
N HIS A 35 -0.74 -5.99 1.16
CA HIS A 35 -1.87 -5.67 0.29
C HIS A 35 -1.44 -5.37 -1.14
N LEU A 36 -0.33 -4.64 -1.34
CA LEU A 36 0.22 -4.41 -2.67
C LEU A 36 0.60 -5.73 -3.37
N ALA A 37 1.28 -6.64 -2.66
CA ALA A 37 1.68 -7.93 -3.21
C ALA A 37 0.48 -8.80 -3.59
N LEU A 38 -0.50 -8.93 -2.69
CA LEU A 38 -1.72 -9.69 -2.95
C LEU A 38 -2.49 -9.11 -4.15
N TYR A 39 -2.62 -7.78 -4.24
CA TYR A 39 -3.25 -7.15 -5.39
C TYR A 39 -2.51 -7.49 -6.69
N GLN A 40 -1.18 -7.42 -6.70
CA GLN A 40 -0.37 -7.73 -7.89
C GLN A 40 -0.53 -9.19 -8.34
N GLU A 41 -0.69 -10.13 -7.40
CA GLU A 41 -0.92 -11.55 -7.70
C GLU A 41 -2.26 -11.77 -8.42
N VAL A 42 -3.31 -11.03 -8.06
CA VAL A 42 -4.67 -11.18 -8.63
C VAL A 42 -5.00 -10.15 -9.72
N GLU A 43 -4.11 -9.18 -9.98
CA GLU A 43 -4.36 -8.07 -10.90
C GLU A 43 -4.79 -8.56 -12.30
N LEU A 44 -4.13 -9.59 -12.81
CA LEU A 44 -4.46 -10.16 -14.12
C LEU A 44 -5.90 -10.70 -14.13
N LEU A 45 -6.29 -11.46 -13.10
CA LEU A 45 -7.63 -12.04 -12.97
C LEU A 45 -8.70 -10.95 -12.92
N ILE A 46 -8.45 -9.85 -12.19
CA ILE A 46 -9.34 -8.70 -12.12
C ILE A 46 -9.49 -8.05 -13.51
N ARG A 47 -8.36 -7.84 -14.21
CA ARG A 47 -8.36 -7.18 -15.54
C ARG A 47 -9.12 -7.97 -16.60
N ILE A 48 -9.11 -9.29 -16.54
CA ILE A 48 -9.85 -10.16 -17.47
C ILE A 48 -11.28 -10.49 -16.98
N GLY A 49 -11.66 -10.05 -15.77
CA GLY A 49 -12.99 -10.27 -15.21
C GLY A 49 -13.22 -11.65 -14.56
N GLU A 50 -12.15 -12.41 -14.31
CA GLU A 50 -12.21 -13.79 -13.78
C GLU A 50 -11.99 -13.87 -12.27
N TYR A 51 -11.71 -12.75 -11.60
CA TYR A 51 -11.57 -12.73 -10.14
C TYR A 51 -12.94 -12.90 -9.44
N GLN A 52 -13.04 -13.88 -8.54
CA GLN A 52 -14.25 -14.15 -7.74
C GLN A 52 -14.06 -13.74 -6.28
N ARG A 53 -14.91 -12.83 -5.80
CA ARG A 53 -14.92 -12.41 -4.39
C ARG A 53 -15.36 -13.55 -3.48
N GLY A 54 -14.84 -13.57 -2.25
CA GLY A 54 -15.16 -14.54 -1.21
C GLY A 54 -14.31 -15.82 -1.23
N VAL A 55 -13.48 -16.02 -2.27
CA VAL A 55 -12.55 -17.16 -2.36
C VAL A 55 -11.31 -16.91 -1.51
N ASP A 56 -10.76 -15.70 -1.56
CA ASP A 56 -9.63 -15.27 -0.75
C ASP A 56 -9.94 -13.93 -0.08
N ILE A 57 -10.23 -13.99 1.22
CA ILE A 57 -10.57 -12.82 2.04
C ILE A 57 -9.39 -11.82 2.09
N ALA A 58 -8.14 -12.29 2.00
CA ALA A 58 -6.97 -11.42 2.01
C ALA A 58 -6.81 -10.69 0.67
N ALA A 59 -7.04 -11.37 -0.45
CA ALA A 59 -7.06 -10.75 -1.77
C ALA A 59 -8.24 -9.78 -1.91
N ASP A 60 -9.42 -10.12 -1.39
CA ASP A 60 -10.57 -9.22 -1.37
C ASP A 60 -10.27 -7.92 -0.65
N LYS A 61 -9.66 -8.00 0.54
CA LYS A 61 -9.21 -6.82 1.28
C LYS A 61 -8.17 -6.03 0.50
N ALA A 62 -7.18 -6.70 -0.10
CA ALA A 62 -6.18 -6.03 -0.92
C ALA A 62 -6.80 -5.27 -2.09
N ILE A 63 -7.82 -5.84 -2.74
CA ILE A 63 -8.58 -5.19 -3.82
C ILE A 63 -9.32 -3.96 -3.32
N ASP A 64 -10.04 -4.06 -2.20
CA ASP A 64 -10.79 -2.93 -1.64
C ASP A 64 -9.86 -1.80 -1.18
N THR A 65 -8.70 -2.13 -0.61
CA THR A 65 -7.75 -1.14 -0.09
C THR A 65 -6.85 -0.54 -1.17
N TYR A 66 -6.66 -1.21 -2.32
CA TYR A 66 -5.73 -0.80 -3.36
C TYR A 66 -5.93 0.65 -3.89
N PRO A 67 -7.17 1.14 -4.13
CA PRO A 67 -7.39 2.52 -4.55
C PRO A 67 -6.88 3.56 -3.53
N ASN A 68 -7.06 3.27 -2.24
CA ASN A 68 -6.60 4.13 -1.15
C ASN A 68 -5.07 4.13 -1.05
N ILE A 69 -4.43 2.96 -1.20
CA ILE A 69 -2.97 2.86 -1.25
C ILE A 69 -2.41 3.62 -2.46
N CYS A 70 -3.02 3.46 -3.63
CA CYS A 70 -2.63 4.19 -4.83
C CYS A 70 -2.76 5.71 -4.68
N THR A 71 -3.76 6.18 -3.94
CA THR A 71 -3.93 7.61 -3.63
C THR A 71 -2.87 8.07 -2.64
N PHE A 72 -2.60 7.28 -1.60
CA PHE A 72 -1.57 7.56 -0.60
C PHE A 72 -0.15 7.64 -1.19
N LEU A 73 0.18 6.77 -2.14
CA LEU A 73 1.51 6.73 -2.78
C LEU A 73 1.72 7.81 -3.84
N ARG A 74 0.67 8.50 -4.25
CA ARG A 74 0.77 9.66 -5.15
C ARG A 74 0.89 10.91 -4.31
N GLN A 75 1.83 11.77 -4.68
CA GLN A 75 2.09 13.00 -3.94
C GLN A 75 2.43 14.12 -4.90
N ASN A 76 1.83 15.29 -4.68
CA ASN A 76 2.18 16.48 -5.44
C ASN A 76 3.58 16.97 -5.07
N LYS A 77 4.31 17.55 -6.05
CA LYS A 77 5.68 18.05 -5.83
C LYS A 77 5.80 19.10 -4.72
N ASP A 78 4.71 19.83 -4.46
CA ASP A 78 4.65 20.91 -3.46
C ASP A 78 4.05 20.43 -2.12
N GLU A 79 3.61 19.16 -2.04
CA GLU A 79 3.08 18.57 -0.82
C GLU A 79 4.22 18.04 0.06
N VAL A 80 4.18 18.37 1.35
CA VAL A 80 5.13 17.85 2.35
C VAL A 80 4.34 17.07 3.40
N CYS A 81 4.80 15.86 3.71
CA CYS A 81 4.20 15.00 4.72
C CYS A 81 5.21 14.76 5.86
N GLY A 82 4.90 15.28 7.05
CA GLY A 82 5.67 15.01 8.27
C GLY A 82 5.40 13.59 8.81
N PRO A 83 6.25 13.09 9.72
CA PRO A 83 6.15 11.72 10.22
C PRO A 83 4.85 11.45 11.00
N GLU A 84 4.31 12.43 11.72
CA GLU A 84 3.05 12.27 12.46
C GLU A 84 1.88 12.05 11.49
N LEU A 85 1.75 12.92 10.48
CA LEU A 85 0.72 12.83 9.44
C LEU A 85 0.88 11.56 8.59
N LEU A 86 2.11 11.13 8.32
CA LEU A 86 2.40 9.88 7.61
C LEU A 86 1.78 8.68 8.34
N ILE A 87 2.01 8.58 9.65
CA ILE A 87 1.50 7.46 10.45
C ILE A 87 -0.02 7.52 10.53
N GLU A 88 -0.61 8.69 10.71
CA GLU A 88 -2.07 8.88 10.72
C GLU A 88 -2.70 8.41 9.40
N LYS A 89 -2.17 8.87 8.25
CA LYS A 89 -2.65 8.45 6.93
C LYS A 89 -2.50 6.94 6.73
N LEU A 90 -1.37 6.35 7.15
CA LEU A 90 -1.17 4.90 7.08
C LEU A 90 -2.18 4.11 7.93
N GLN A 91 -2.53 4.61 9.11
CA GLN A 91 -3.53 3.98 9.96
C GLN A 91 -4.92 4.06 9.32
N GLN A 92 -5.31 5.23 8.79
CA GLN A 92 -6.60 5.43 8.13
C GLN A 92 -6.78 4.46 6.95
N ILE A 93 -5.77 4.30 6.09
CA ILE A 93 -5.92 3.44 4.91
C ILE A 93 -5.82 1.94 5.21
N LEU A 94 -5.30 1.50 6.36
CA LEU A 94 -5.04 0.09 6.66
C LEU A 94 -5.89 -0.50 7.80
N THR A 95 -6.61 0.33 8.55
CA THR A 95 -7.38 -0.10 9.73
C THR A 95 -8.89 -0.18 9.46
N GLU A 96 -9.35 0.23 8.27
CA GLU A 96 -10.73 0.08 7.80
C GLU A 96 -10.97 -1.27 7.10
#